data_AF-A0A6N7G0E7-F1
#
_entry.id   AF-A0A6N7G0E7-F1
#
_cell.length_a   1.000
_cell.length_b   1.000
_cell.length_c   1.000
_cell.angle_alpha   90.00
_cell.angle_beta   90.00
_cell.angle_gamma   90.00
#
_symmetry.space_group_name_H-M   'P 1'
#
loop_
_entity.id
_entity.type
_entity.pdbx_description
1 polymer ?
#
loop_
_entity_poly.entity_id
_entity_poly.type
_entity_poly.pdbx_seq_one_letter_code
_entity_poly.pdbx_strand_id
1 'polypeptide(L)'
;MSRRLCSTAAYPPALPAIAAYRLPDTRLPLPREPLAPSSWQDVLRGAWRHRVTGALAAAVHDGAMAATDEQRREAVAQHRTAALRVLFLERELAAIVARLSRADVATRVLKGPACARLDYPDPALRSFHDIDLLVRADDIDRAATTMRAAGYRRTLAEPRPGFDRRFDKGMTLIPPAGYELDVHRTFVLGPWGVLVDLDELWRDNGEPVVVAGDTMAALSLPHRLLHACYHAALGDWPLRLGSLRDVAELLRRMEVAGAPGSVQADTVRAIAARWGVEAVLAAGHWRNAA
;
A
#
# COMPACT_ATOMS: atom_id res chain seq x y z
N MET A 1 -2.90 14.42 -23.77
CA MET A 1 -3.87 13.62 -22.99
C MET A 1 -4.31 14.45 -21.80
N SER A 2 -5.56 14.93 -21.77
CA SER A 2 -6.06 15.61 -20.57
C SER A 2 -6.10 14.59 -19.42
N ARG A 3 -5.46 14.92 -18.29
CA ARG A 3 -5.59 14.13 -17.07
C ARG A 3 -7.08 14.06 -16.74
N ARG A 4 -7.67 12.85 -16.74
CA ARG A 4 -8.92 12.66 -16.02
C ARG A 4 -8.56 12.87 -14.56
N LEU A 5 -8.89 14.04 -14.01
CA LEU A 5 -8.79 14.26 -12.57
C LEU A 5 -9.86 13.37 -11.93
N CYS A 6 -9.47 12.52 -10.98
CA CYS A 6 -10.44 11.67 -10.31
C CYS A 6 -11.34 12.55 -9.45
N SER A 7 -12.57 12.79 -9.88
CA SER A 7 -13.55 13.52 -9.10
C SER A 7 -13.96 12.70 -7.87
N THR A 8 -14.27 13.38 -6.75
CA THR A 8 -14.87 12.73 -5.58
C THR A 8 -16.22 12.07 -5.90
N ALA A 9 -16.89 12.51 -6.97
CA ALA A 9 -18.10 11.87 -7.51
C ALA A 9 -17.89 10.44 -8.03
N ALA A 10 -16.63 10.00 -8.19
CA ALA A 10 -16.31 8.62 -8.56
C ALA A 10 -16.46 7.62 -7.39
N TYR A 11 -16.74 8.11 -6.17
CA TYR A 11 -16.86 7.31 -4.95
C TYR A 11 -18.23 7.49 -4.30
N PRO A 12 -18.70 6.52 -3.48
CA PRO A 12 -19.84 6.74 -2.60
C PRO A 12 -19.63 8.00 -1.74
N PRO A 13 -20.62 8.88 -1.57
CA PRO A 13 -20.42 10.24 -1.03
C PRO A 13 -19.69 10.32 0.31
N ALA A 14 -19.94 9.39 1.24
CA ALA A 14 -19.30 9.38 2.56
C ALA A 14 -17.89 8.76 2.55
N LEU A 15 -17.54 8.00 1.51
CA LEU A 15 -16.34 7.16 1.50
C LEU A 15 -15.02 7.97 1.51
N PRO A 16 -14.88 9.09 0.77
CA PRO A 16 -13.70 9.95 0.90
C PRO A 16 -13.51 10.51 2.32
N ALA A 17 -14.59 10.92 2.98
CA ALA A 17 -14.52 11.42 4.37
C ALA A 17 -14.09 10.32 5.35
N ILE A 18 -14.62 9.10 5.18
CA ILE A 18 -14.21 7.92 5.93
C ILE A 18 -12.72 7.62 5.70
N ALA A 19 -12.26 7.62 4.45
CA ALA A 19 -10.86 7.37 4.11
C ALA A 19 -9.92 8.42 4.71
N ALA A 20 -10.39 9.66 4.88
CA ALA A 20 -9.64 10.74 5.50
C ALA A 20 -9.76 10.81 7.03
N TYR A 21 -10.54 9.92 7.67
CA TYR A 21 -10.75 9.95 9.12
C TYR A 21 -9.44 9.83 9.91
N ARG A 22 -9.27 10.67 10.94
CA ARG A 22 -8.04 10.86 11.75
C ARG A 22 -6.81 11.41 11.00
N LEU A 23 -6.91 11.75 9.72
CA LEU A 23 -5.88 12.56 9.07
C LEU A 23 -6.04 14.03 9.52
N PRO A 24 -4.93 14.75 9.78
CA PRO A 24 -4.98 16.17 10.12
C PRO A 24 -5.55 16.99 8.95
N ASP A 25 -6.15 18.14 9.28
CA ASP A 25 -6.64 19.14 8.32
C ASP A 25 -7.66 18.66 7.27
N THR A 26 -8.27 17.48 7.47
CA THR A 26 -9.35 17.01 6.60
C THR A 26 -10.56 17.93 6.69
N ARG A 27 -11.03 18.38 5.52
CA ARG A 27 -12.24 19.23 5.37
C ARG A 27 -13.46 18.43 4.93
N LEU A 28 -13.32 17.10 4.80
CA LEU A 28 -14.39 16.24 4.32
C LEU A 28 -15.29 15.86 5.51
N PRO A 29 -16.55 16.32 5.55
CA PRO A 29 -17.43 16.07 6.68
C PRO A 29 -17.90 14.61 6.69
N LEU A 30 -17.83 13.97 7.87
CA LEU A 30 -18.52 12.70 8.10
C LEU A 30 -20.03 12.92 8.27
N PRO A 31 -20.87 11.93 7.89
CA PRO A 31 -22.31 11.99 8.13
C PRO A 31 -22.66 12.19 9.60
N ARG A 32 -23.54 13.17 9.87
CA ARG A 32 -24.06 13.49 11.21
C ARG A 32 -25.35 12.75 11.55
N GLU A 33 -25.96 12.13 10.57
CA GLU A 33 -27.13 11.26 10.72
C GLU A 33 -26.82 9.88 10.12
N PRO A 34 -27.42 8.80 10.66
CA PRO A 34 -27.27 7.48 10.08
C PRO A 34 -27.68 7.44 8.60
N LEU A 35 -26.89 6.75 7.78
CA LEU A 35 -27.17 6.65 6.36
C LEU A 35 -28.41 5.79 6.10
N ALA A 36 -29.15 6.08 5.01
CA ALA A 36 -30.20 5.19 4.53
C ALA A 36 -29.61 3.79 4.19
N PRO A 37 -30.41 2.70 4.28
CA PRO A 37 -29.91 1.34 4.11
C PRO A 37 -29.14 1.11 2.80
N SER A 38 -29.61 1.62 1.66
CA SER A 38 -28.93 1.49 0.37
C SER A 38 -27.55 2.17 0.37
N SER A 39 -27.50 3.44 0.79
CA SER A 39 -26.26 4.23 0.90
C SER A 39 -25.25 3.61 1.85
N TRP A 40 -25.73 3.03 2.96
CA TRP A 40 -24.88 2.31 3.91
C TRP A 40 -24.24 1.07 3.28
N GLN A 41 -25.01 0.28 2.54
CA GLN A 41 -24.49 -0.89 1.83
C GLN A 41 -23.47 -0.51 0.74
N ASP A 42 -23.66 0.64 0.07
CA ASP A 42 -22.66 1.19 -0.85
C ASP A 42 -21.36 1.59 -0.12
N VAL A 43 -21.47 2.19 1.08
CA VAL A 43 -20.32 2.53 1.92
C VAL A 43 -19.59 1.27 2.39
N LEU A 44 -20.28 0.22 2.84
CA LEU A 44 -19.65 -1.05 3.23
C LEU A 44 -18.89 -1.69 2.06
N ARG A 45 -19.52 -1.79 0.88
CA ARG A 45 -18.85 -2.32 -0.33
C ARG A 45 -17.65 -1.46 -0.73
N GLY A 46 -17.81 -0.14 -0.67
CA GLY A 46 -16.77 0.83 -0.94
C GLY A 46 -15.59 0.71 0.03
N ALA A 47 -15.86 0.60 1.33
CA ALA A 47 -14.83 0.49 2.36
C ALA A 47 -13.98 -0.77 2.17
N TRP A 48 -14.61 -1.90 1.84
CA TRP A 48 -13.91 -3.13 1.45
C TRP A 48 -13.06 -2.93 0.19
N ARG A 49 -13.67 -2.51 -0.91
CA ARG A 49 -12.98 -2.35 -2.21
C ARG A 49 -11.82 -1.37 -2.11
N HIS A 50 -11.98 -0.28 -1.38
CA HIS A 50 -10.97 0.76 -1.24
C HIS A 50 -10.01 0.54 -0.07
N ARG A 51 -10.10 -0.59 0.64
CA ARG A 51 -9.22 -0.98 1.76
C ARG A 51 -9.22 0.02 2.92
N VAL A 52 -10.40 0.56 3.26
CA VAL A 52 -10.61 1.53 4.36
C VAL A 52 -11.62 1.06 5.40
N THR A 53 -11.78 -0.26 5.56
CA THR A 53 -12.69 -0.86 6.56
C THR A 53 -12.30 -0.50 8.00
N GLY A 54 -11.00 -0.41 8.30
CA GLY A 54 -10.51 0.02 9.61
C GLY A 54 -10.88 1.47 9.91
N ALA A 55 -10.76 2.37 8.93
CA ALA A 55 -11.18 3.76 9.08
C ALA A 55 -12.69 3.90 9.28
N LEU A 56 -13.51 3.11 8.55
CA LEU A 56 -14.96 3.06 8.76
C LEU A 56 -15.32 2.59 10.17
N ALA A 57 -14.76 1.46 10.61
CA ALA A 57 -15.04 0.92 11.93
C ALA A 57 -14.60 1.87 13.04
N ALA A 58 -13.43 2.50 12.91
CA ALA A 58 -12.94 3.50 13.86
C ALA A 58 -13.86 4.75 13.90
N ALA A 59 -14.24 5.30 12.75
CA ALA A 59 -15.12 6.47 12.69
C ALA A 59 -16.48 6.23 13.36
N VAL A 60 -17.05 5.04 13.16
CA VAL A 60 -18.31 4.65 13.80
C VAL A 60 -18.11 4.37 15.29
N HIS A 61 -17.05 3.65 15.66
CA HIS A 61 -16.73 3.32 17.05
C HIS A 61 -16.54 4.58 17.91
N ASP A 62 -15.76 5.53 17.41
CA ASP A 62 -15.46 6.80 18.09
C ASP A 62 -16.65 7.76 18.12
N GLY A 63 -17.76 7.44 17.43
CA GLY A 63 -18.93 8.30 17.31
C GLY A 63 -18.75 9.50 16.37
N ALA A 64 -17.63 9.55 15.62
CA ALA A 64 -17.35 10.62 14.66
C ALA A 64 -18.25 10.54 13.40
N MET A 65 -18.71 9.34 13.06
CA MET A 65 -19.73 9.11 12.04
C MET A 65 -20.99 8.54 12.70
N ALA A 66 -22.14 9.18 12.46
CA ALA A 66 -23.41 8.69 12.95
C ALA A 66 -23.80 7.37 12.26
N ALA A 67 -24.25 6.42 13.06
CA ALA A 67 -24.64 5.08 12.62
C ALA A 67 -25.69 4.51 13.57
N THR A 68 -26.61 3.70 13.05
CA THR A 68 -27.49 2.88 13.89
C THR A 68 -26.70 1.73 14.56
N ASP A 69 -27.29 1.06 15.54
CA ASP A 69 -26.66 -0.11 16.17
C ASP A 69 -26.39 -1.24 15.16
N GLU A 70 -27.26 -1.41 14.16
CA GLU A 70 -27.07 -2.40 13.11
C GLU A 70 -25.88 -2.04 12.21
N GLN A 71 -25.82 -0.78 11.77
CA GLN A 71 -24.70 -0.27 10.97
C GLN A 71 -23.37 -0.40 11.72
N ARG A 72 -23.36 -0.10 13.04
CA ARG A 72 -22.20 -0.32 13.90
C ARG A 72 -21.75 -1.78 13.91
N ARG A 73 -22.69 -2.72 14.08
CA ARG A 73 -22.39 -4.16 14.05
C ARG A 73 -21.81 -4.59 12.70
N GLU A 74 -22.39 -4.14 11.59
CA GLU A 74 -21.91 -4.49 10.24
C GLU A 74 -20.51 -3.94 9.97
N ALA A 75 -20.23 -2.68 10.32
CA ALA A 75 -18.90 -2.09 10.16
C ALA A 75 -17.83 -2.84 10.96
N VAL A 76 -18.14 -3.18 12.22
CA VAL A 76 -17.24 -3.97 13.08
C VAL A 76 -17.04 -5.38 12.51
N ALA A 77 -18.11 -6.05 12.05
CA ALA A 77 -18.02 -7.39 11.47
C ALA A 77 -17.17 -7.42 10.20
N GLN A 78 -17.33 -6.42 9.32
CA GLN A 78 -16.52 -6.30 8.10
C GLN A 78 -15.06 -6.02 8.44
N HIS A 79 -14.79 -5.10 9.37
CA HIS A 79 -13.43 -4.82 9.81
C HIS A 79 -12.77 -6.04 10.46
N ARG A 80 -13.48 -6.79 11.29
CA ARG A 80 -12.99 -8.04 11.89
C ARG A 80 -12.58 -9.07 10.83
N THR A 81 -13.41 -9.25 9.79
CA THR A 81 -13.07 -10.14 8.66
C THR A 81 -11.79 -9.68 7.96
N ALA A 82 -11.64 -8.38 7.70
CA ALA A 82 -10.43 -7.82 7.10
C ALA A 82 -9.19 -7.99 8.00
N ALA A 83 -9.33 -7.77 9.30
CA ALA A 83 -8.26 -7.91 10.28
C ALA A 83 -7.77 -9.37 10.40
N LEU A 84 -8.69 -10.35 10.40
CA LEU A 84 -8.33 -11.77 10.38
C LEU A 84 -7.53 -12.14 9.12
N ARG A 85 -7.90 -11.57 7.96
CA ARG A 85 -7.13 -11.78 6.73
C ARG A 85 -5.74 -11.14 6.81
N VAL A 86 -5.61 -9.94 7.39
CA VAL A 86 -4.31 -9.29 7.62
C VAL A 86 -3.43 -10.15 8.51
N LEU A 87 -3.92 -10.61 9.65
CA LEU A 87 -3.14 -11.46 10.57
C LEU A 87 -2.68 -12.76 9.91
N PHE A 88 -3.54 -13.38 9.10
CA PHE A 88 -3.18 -14.53 8.29
C PHE A 88 -2.03 -14.19 7.31
N LEU A 89 -2.14 -13.09 6.55
CA LEU A 89 -1.13 -12.67 5.60
C LEU A 89 0.20 -12.28 6.27
N GLU A 90 0.17 -11.69 7.46
CA GLU A 90 1.39 -11.37 8.24
C GLU A 90 2.16 -12.64 8.64
N ARG A 91 1.44 -13.68 9.09
CA ARG A 91 2.04 -14.99 9.38
C ARG A 91 2.67 -15.60 8.12
N GLU A 92 1.96 -15.53 7.00
CA GLU A 92 2.46 -16.05 5.72
C GLU A 92 3.68 -15.26 5.23
N LEU A 93 3.68 -13.93 5.37
CA LEU A 93 4.80 -13.06 5.04
C LEU A 93 6.07 -13.48 5.81
N ALA A 94 5.96 -13.74 7.11
CA ALA A 94 7.08 -14.23 7.92
C ALA A 94 7.66 -15.55 7.37
N ALA A 95 6.79 -16.51 7.04
CA ALA A 95 7.22 -17.78 6.45
C ALA A 95 7.86 -17.61 5.06
N ILE A 96 7.36 -16.68 4.24
CA ILE A 96 7.91 -16.37 2.91
C ILE A 96 9.30 -15.73 3.03
N VAL A 97 9.43 -14.69 3.85
CA VAL A 97 10.71 -13.98 4.05
C VAL A 97 11.77 -14.91 4.62
N ALA A 98 11.43 -15.73 5.61
CA ALA A 98 12.36 -16.72 6.15
C ALA A 98 12.79 -17.77 5.10
N ARG A 99 11.91 -18.12 4.16
CA ARG A 99 12.26 -19.05 3.07
C ARG A 99 13.18 -18.40 2.05
N LEU A 100 12.87 -17.18 1.61
CA LEU A 100 13.69 -16.42 0.66
C LEU A 100 15.07 -16.12 1.25
N SER A 101 15.15 -15.78 2.53
CA SER A 101 16.41 -15.56 3.23
C SER A 101 17.29 -16.81 3.26
N ARG A 102 16.75 -18.02 3.48
CA ARG A 102 17.50 -19.29 3.41
C ARG A 102 18.01 -19.62 2.01
N ALA A 103 17.44 -19.00 0.98
CA ALA A 103 17.87 -19.14 -0.41
C ALA A 103 18.77 -17.96 -0.85
N ASP A 104 19.28 -17.17 0.09
CA ASP A 104 20.09 -15.97 -0.17
C ASP A 104 19.40 -14.93 -1.06
N VAL A 105 18.06 -14.82 -0.95
CA VAL A 105 17.28 -13.76 -1.59
C VAL A 105 16.95 -12.69 -0.55
N ALA A 106 17.58 -11.52 -0.70
CA ALA A 106 17.25 -10.36 0.10
C ALA A 106 15.86 -9.81 -0.27
N THR A 107 15.09 -9.36 0.72
CA THR A 107 13.73 -8.85 0.51
C THR A 107 13.53 -7.48 1.15
N ARG A 108 12.69 -6.64 0.55
CA ARG A 108 12.05 -5.49 1.22
C ARG A 108 10.55 -5.71 1.29
N VAL A 109 9.98 -5.61 2.48
CA VAL A 109 8.53 -5.61 2.68
C VAL A 109 7.96 -4.30 2.15
N LEU A 110 6.93 -4.39 1.31
CA LEU A 110 6.29 -3.24 0.68
C LEU A 110 4.83 -3.08 1.12
N LYS A 111 4.28 -1.89 0.84
CA LYS A 111 2.85 -1.56 0.94
C LYS A 111 2.22 -2.01 2.26
N GLY A 112 1.09 -2.74 2.20
CA GLY A 112 0.20 -3.03 3.33
C GLY A 112 0.92 -3.35 4.63
N PRO A 113 1.73 -4.42 4.70
CA PRO A 113 2.45 -4.78 5.92
C PRO A 113 3.42 -3.68 6.41
N ALA A 114 4.19 -3.07 5.51
CA ALA A 114 5.13 -2.01 5.88
C ALA A 114 4.39 -0.74 6.34
N CYS A 115 3.42 -0.26 5.56
CA CYS A 115 2.61 0.92 5.86
C CYS A 115 1.86 0.76 7.19
N ALA A 116 1.18 -0.38 7.39
CA ALA A 116 0.41 -0.63 8.60
C ALA A 116 1.28 -0.56 9.88
N ARG A 117 2.51 -1.07 9.81
CA ARG A 117 3.40 -1.17 10.98
C ARG A 117 4.29 0.05 11.21
N LEU A 118 4.72 0.71 10.13
CA LEU A 118 5.64 1.84 10.22
C LEU A 118 4.93 3.18 10.12
N ASP A 119 3.89 3.31 9.30
CA ASP A 119 3.42 4.63 8.87
C ASP A 119 2.08 5.02 9.48
N TYR A 120 1.22 4.03 9.78
CA TYR A 120 -0.07 4.26 10.42
C TYR A 120 0.06 4.37 11.96
N PRO A 121 -0.77 5.22 12.61
CA PRO A 121 -0.78 5.33 14.07
C PRO A 121 -1.33 4.07 14.76
N ASP A 122 -2.17 3.31 14.05
CA ASP A 122 -2.70 2.02 14.48
C ASP A 122 -2.73 1.08 13.25
N PRO A 123 -2.04 -0.08 13.29
CA PRO A 123 -2.04 -1.05 12.20
C PRO A 123 -3.44 -1.54 11.80
N ALA A 124 -4.42 -1.56 12.72
CA ALA A 124 -5.78 -1.98 12.43
C ALA A 124 -6.48 -1.07 11.40
N LEU A 125 -6.03 0.18 11.25
CA LEU A 125 -6.59 1.11 10.26
C LEU A 125 -6.23 0.72 8.81
N ARG A 126 -5.20 -0.12 8.60
CA ARG A 126 -4.69 -0.45 7.26
C ARG A 126 -4.87 -1.93 6.90
N SER A 127 -6.03 -2.24 6.33
CA SER A 127 -6.30 -3.58 5.78
C SER A 127 -5.58 -3.83 4.45
N PHE A 128 -5.08 -5.04 4.21
CA PHE A 128 -4.53 -5.48 2.92
C PHE A 128 -4.94 -6.92 2.59
N HIS A 129 -4.81 -7.33 1.32
CA HIS A 129 -5.34 -8.60 0.82
C HIS A 129 -4.31 -9.48 0.10
N ASP A 130 -3.11 -8.93 -0.07
CA ASP A 130 -1.96 -9.39 -0.84
C ASP A 130 -0.67 -9.16 -0.03
N ILE A 131 0.39 -9.86 -0.40
CA ILE A 131 1.74 -9.66 0.11
C ILE A 131 2.60 -9.11 -1.01
N ASP A 132 3.25 -7.98 -0.77
CA ASP A 132 4.17 -7.35 -1.71
C ASP A 132 5.60 -7.38 -1.17
N LEU A 133 6.52 -8.00 -1.92
CA LEU A 133 7.94 -8.02 -1.62
C LEU A 133 8.73 -7.41 -2.77
N LEU A 134 9.75 -6.61 -2.48
CA LEU A 134 10.78 -6.24 -3.44
C LEU A 134 11.96 -7.20 -3.28
N VAL A 135 12.50 -7.69 -4.39
CA VAL A 135 13.78 -8.41 -4.46
C VAL A 135 14.70 -7.69 -5.46
N ARG A 136 16.00 -8.01 -5.42
CA ARG A 136 16.90 -7.51 -6.47
C ARG A 136 16.48 -8.10 -7.81
N ALA A 137 16.64 -7.34 -8.88
CA ALA A 137 16.30 -7.81 -10.23
C ALA A 137 16.99 -9.15 -10.53
N ASP A 138 18.28 -9.26 -10.20
CA ASP A 138 19.07 -10.48 -10.42
C ASP A 138 18.62 -11.69 -9.58
N ASP A 139 17.84 -11.47 -8.51
CA ASP A 139 17.31 -12.53 -7.65
C ASP A 139 15.92 -13.02 -8.05
N ILE A 140 15.29 -12.41 -9.06
CA ILE A 140 13.93 -12.76 -9.51
C ILE A 140 13.81 -14.25 -9.85
N ASP A 141 14.76 -14.79 -10.62
CA ASP A 141 14.72 -16.20 -11.04
C ASP A 141 14.90 -17.15 -9.84
N ARG A 142 15.74 -16.74 -8.87
CA ARG A 142 16.00 -17.49 -7.62
C ARG A 142 14.78 -17.48 -6.70
N ALA A 143 14.13 -16.33 -6.56
CA ALA A 143 12.88 -16.18 -5.83
C ALA A 143 11.77 -17.02 -6.46
N ALA A 144 11.59 -16.97 -7.78
CA ALA A 144 10.62 -17.79 -8.50
C ALA A 144 10.82 -19.28 -8.23
N THR A 145 12.07 -19.75 -8.34
CA THR A 145 12.44 -21.16 -8.13
C THR A 145 12.16 -21.61 -6.69
N THR A 146 12.57 -20.78 -5.73
CA THR A 146 12.37 -21.02 -4.29
C THR A 146 10.89 -21.12 -3.93
N MET A 147 10.07 -20.18 -4.42
CA MET A 147 8.65 -20.17 -4.13
C MET A 147 7.89 -21.28 -4.86
N ARG A 148 8.29 -21.61 -6.10
CA ARG A 148 7.74 -22.75 -6.84
C ARG A 148 7.99 -24.07 -6.12
N ALA A 149 9.20 -24.27 -5.58
CA ALA A 149 9.52 -25.46 -4.77
C ALA A 149 8.64 -25.57 -3.52
N ALA A 150 8.13 -24.44 -3.00
CA ALA A 150 7.19 -24.38 -1.89
C ALA A 150 5.71 -24.50 -2.32
N GLY A 151 5.43 -24.84 -3.58
CA GLY A 151 4.07 -25.05 -4.10
C GLY A 151 3.37 -23.79 -4.60
N TYR A 152 4.07 -22.66 -4.69
CA TYR A 152 3.51 -21.43 -5.26
C TYR A 152 3.48 -21.54 -6.78
N ARG A 153 2.39 -21.07 -7.39
CA ARG A 153 2.21 -21.10 -8.85
C ARG A 153 2.11 -19.70 -9.40
N ARG A 154 2.77 -19.45 -10.52
CA ARG A 154 2.64 -18.18 -11.24
C ARG A 154 1.24 -18.03 -11.80
N THR A 155 0.71 -16.82 -11.76
CA THR A 155 -0.56 -16.47 -12.44
C THR A 155 -0.35 -16.34 -13.94
N LEU A 156 0.82 -15.85 -14.36
CA LEU A 156 1.23 -15.71 -15.75
C LEU A 156 2.58 -16.39 -15.97
N ALA A 157 2.67 -17.15 -17.07
CA ALA A 157 3.93 -17.74 -17.49
C ALA A 157 4.94 -16.64 -17.84
N GLU A 158 6.20 -16.85 -17.51
CA GLU A 158 7.28 -15.98 -18.00
C GLU A 158 7.39 -16.15 -19.52
N PRO A 159 7.40 -15.08 -20.33
CA PRO A 159 7.45 -15.20 -21.78
C PRO A 159 8.69 -15.95 -22.30
N ARG A 160 9.83 -15.75 -21.65
CA ARG A 160 11.10 -16.46 -21.91
C ARG A 160 12.01 -16.33 -20.68
N PRO A 161 12.97 -17.24 -20.47
CA PRO A 161 13.88 -17.17 -19.33
C PRO A 161 14.56 -15.80 -19.16
N GLY A 162 14.46 -15.24 -17.95
CA GLY A 162 15.05 -13.96 -17.55
C GLY A 162 14.32 -12.73 -18.09
N PHE A 163 13.10 -12.88 -18.62
CA PHE A 163 12.26 -11.77 -19.03
C PHE A 163 11.82 -10.93 -17.82
N ASP A 164 11.39 -11.57 -16.73
CA ASP A 164 10.91 -10.84 -15.56
C ASP A 164 12.03 -10.04 -14.91
N ARG A 165 13.20 -10.67 -14.77
CA ARG A 165 14.43 -10.05 -14.26
C ARG A 165 14.76 -8.75 -14.99
N ARG A 166 14.54 -8.68 -16.30
CA ARG A 166 14.99 -7.56 -17.14
C ARG A 166 13.90 -6.56 -17.50
N PHE A 167 12.67 -7.01 -17.71
CA PHE A 167 11.63 -6.20 -18.37
C PHE A 167 10.35 -6.09 -17.57
N ASP A 168 9.86 -7.16 -16.96
CA ASP A 168 8.60 -7.11 -16.20
C ASP A 168 8.77 -6.32 -14.90
N LYS A 169 7.68 -5.99 -14.21
CA LYS A 169 7.71 -5.38 -12.88
C LYS A 169 8.11 -6.40 -11.81
N GLY A 170 7.86 -7.68 -12.08
CA GLY A 170 8.04 -8.77 -11.15
C GLY A 170 7.23 -9.99 -11.58
N MET A 171 6.71 -10.73 -10.61
CA MET A 171 5.79 -11.83 -10.83
C MET A 171 4.74 -11.90 -9.73
N THR A 172 3.54 -12.41 -10.06
CA THR A 172 2.50 -12.74 -9.08
C THR A 172 2.43 -14.26 -8.91
N LEU A 173 2.41 -14.69 -7.66
CA LEU A 173 2.38 -16.08 -7.23
C LEU A 173 1.16 -16.35 -6.34
N ILE A 174 0.55 -17.52 -6.52
CA ILE A 174 -0.56 -18.01 -5.71
C ILE A 174 -0.16 -19.33 -5.05
N PRO A 175 -0.11 -19.42 -3.71
CA PRO A 175 0.06 -20.68 -3.00
C PRO A 175 -1.25 -21.47 -2.90
N PRO A 176 -1.23 -22.73 -2.45
CA PRO A 176 -2.44 -23.51 -2.23
C PRO A 176 -3.46 -22.84 -1.30
N ALA A 177 -2.99 -21.97 -0.39
CA ALA A 177 -3.85 -21.22 0.52
C ALA A 177 -4.63 -20.05 -0.14
N GLY A 178 -4.39 -19.74 -1.42
CA GLY A 178 -5.27 -18.88 -2.23
C GLY A 178 -5.15 -17.37 -2.02
N TYR A 179 -4.00 -16.86 -1.57
CA TYR A 179 -3.70 -15.43 -1.54
C TYR A 179 -2.68 -15.03 -2.61
N GLU A 180 -2.54 -13.73 -2.87
CA GLU A 180 -1.58 -13.21 -3.83
C GLU A 180 -0.28 -12.83 -3.12
N LEU A 181 0.84 -13.34 -3.65
CA LEU A 181 2.18 -12.88 -3.36
C LEU A 181 2.75 -12.23 -4.62
N ASP A 182 2.98 -10.93 -4.57
CA ASP A 182 3.68 -10.20 -5.61
C ASP A 182 5.15 -10.04 -5.24
N VAL A 183 6.03 -10.59 -6.08
CA VAL A 183 7.48 -10.43 -5.98
C VAL A 183 7.91 -9.44 -7.04
N HIS A 184 8.21 -8.21 -6.62
CA HIS A 184 8.58 -7.07 -7.44
C HIS A 184 10.10 -6.96 -7.61
N ARG A 185 10.55 -6.51 -8.76
CA ARG A 185 11.90 -5.93 -8.95
C ARG A 185 11.90 -4.41 -9.09
N THR A 186 10.76 -3.81 -9.46
CA THR A 186 10.57 -2.35 -9.59
C THR A 186 9.16 -1.97 -9.13
N PHE A 187 8.85 -0.68 -9.02
CA PHE A 187 7.58 -0.18 -8.50
C PHE A 187 6.41 -0.30 -9.49
N VAL A 188 6.68 -0.11 -10.79
CA VAL A 188 5.66 -0.04 -11.83
C VAL A 188 6.20 -0.57 -13.16
N LEU A 189 5.30 -0.99 -14.05
CA LEU A 189 5.63 -1.28 -15.45
C LEU A 189 5.73 0.00 -16.30
N GLY A 190 6.39 -0.12 -17.45
CA GLY A 190 6.45 0.94 -18.45
C GLY A 190 7.49 2.03 -18.16
N PRO A 191 7.39 3.18 -18.84
CA PRO A 191 8.47 4.17 -18.87
C PRO A 191 8.85 4.70 -17.48
N TRP A 192 7.88 4.89 -16.59
CA TRP A 192 8.14 5.34 -15.22
C TRP A 192 8.88 4.31 -14.36
N GLY A 193 8.76 3.02 -14.67
CA GLY A 193 9.46 1.93 -13.99
C GLY A 193 10.89 1.76 -14.48
N VAL A 194 11.16 2.08 -15.75
CA VAL A 194 12.52 2.10 -16.35
C VAL A 194 13.40 3.18 -15.72
N LEU A 195 12.78 4.27 -15.28
CA LEU A 195 13.47 5.40 -14.64
C LEU A 195 13.86 5.16 -13.18
N VAL A 196 13.33 4.12 -12.54
CA VAL A 196 13.68 3.79 -11.15
C VAL A 196 15.11 3.25 -11.11
N ASP A 197 15.98 3.90 -10.33
CA ASP A 197 17.31 3.37 -10.02
C ASP A 197 17.16 2.18 -9.05
N LEU A 198 17.21 0.97 -9.60
CA LEU A 198 16.98 -0.25 -8.84
C LEU A 198 18.07 -0.51 -7.80
N ASP A 199 19.31 -0.09 -8.07
CA ASP A 199 20.41 -0.28 -7.13
C ASP A 199 20.27 0.66 -5.93
N GLU A 200 19.76 1.88 -6.14
CA GLU A 200 19.47 2.84 -5.09
C GLU A 200 18.53 2.29 -4.01
N LEU A 201 17.54 1.49 -4.41
CA LEU A 201 16.58 0.84 -3.51
C LEU A 201 17.23 -0.10 -2.48
N TRP A 202 18.49 -0.45 -2.70
CA TRP A 202 19.25 -1.35 -1.84
C TRP A 202 20.60 -0.80 -1.38
N ARG A 203 20.90 0.48 -1.63
CA ARG A 203 22.12 1.13 -1.11
C ARG A 203 22.07 1.29 0.40
N ASP A 204 20.89 1.56 0.95
CA ASP A 204 20.67 1.63 2.39
C ASP A 204 20.20 0.29 2.96
N ASN A 205 20.20 0.16 4.29
CA ASN A 205 19.70 -1.02 4.99
C ASN A 205 18.17 -1.05 5.14
N GLY A 206 17.45 -0.09 4.55
CA GLY A 206 16.02 0.09 4.72
C GLY A 206 15.63 0.50 6.15
N GLU A 207 14.35 0.35 6.47
CA GLU A 207 13.84 0.54 7.83
C GLU A 207 13.40 -0.81 8.41
N PRO A 208 13.83 -1.20 9.63
CA PRO A 208 13.39 -2.43 10.24
C PRO A 208 11.88 -2.38 10.54
N VAL A 209 11.18 -3.47 10.23
CA VAL A 209 9.76 -3.63 10.51
C VAL A 209 9.51 -4.97 11.20
N VAL A 210 8.74 -4.96 12.28
CA VAL A 210 8.37 -6.18 12.99
C VAL A 210 6.99 -6.65 12.51
N VAL A 211 6.94 -7.84 11.92
CA VAL A 211 5.70 -8.48 11.45
C VAL A 211 5.63 -9.89 11.98
N ALA A 212 4.51 -10.26 12.60
CA ALA A 212 4.31 -11.57 13.24
C ALA A 212 5.44 -11.99 14.22
N GLY A 213 6.10 -11.01 14.86
CA GLY A 213 7.21 -11.24 15.80
C GLY A 213 8.60 -11.28 15.15
N ASP A 214 8.68 -11.37 13.83
CA ASP A 214 9.94 -11.40 13.09
C ASP A 214 10.35 -10.00 12.63
N THR A 215 11.64 -9.69 12.76
CA THR A 215 12.21 -8.44 12.23
C THR A 215 12.59 -8.64 10.77
N MET A 216 11.98 -7.83 9.91
CA MET A 216 12.22 -7.79 8.46
C MET A 216 12.68 -6.40 8.07
N ALA A 217 13.04 -6.19 6.81
CA ALA A 217 13.39 -4.87 6.30
C ALA A 217 12.31 -4.36 5.36
N ALA A 218 11.84 -3.14 5.55
CA ALA A 218 11.10 -2.38 4.56
C ALA A 218 12.06 -1.46 3.78
N LEU A 219 11.55 -0.79 2.72
CA LEU A 219 12.27 0.34 2.14
C LEU A 219 12.48 1.45 3.19
N SER A 220 13.49 2.30 3.01
CA SER A 220 13.64 3.51 3.82
C SER A 220 12.46 4.48 3.60
N LEU A 221 12.23 5.39 4.55
CA LEU A 221 11.07 6.30 4.51
C LEU A 221 10.95 7.09 3.18
N PRO A 222 12.02 7.70 2.62
CA PRO A 222 11.94 8.35 1.31
C PRO A 222 11.50 7.42 0.18
N HIS A 223 12.05 6.21 0.13
CA HIS A 223 11.70 5.22 -0.87
C HIS A 223 10.29 4.66 -0.69
N ARG A 224 9.79 4.53 0.55
CA ARG A 224 8.38 4.18 0.82
C ARG A 224 7.43 5.25 0.32
N LEU A 225 7.72 6.54 0.56
CA LEU A 225 6.89 7.63 0.04
C LEU A 225 6.86 7.60 -1.49
N LEU A 226 8.03 7.49 -2.15
CA LEU A 226 8.08 7.38 -3.60
C LEU A 226 7.25 6.20 -4.09
N HIS A 227 7.46 5.00 -3.53
CA HIS A 227 6.69 3.82 -3.90
C HIS A 227 5.18 4.01 -3.73
N ALA A 228 4.74 4.65 -2.63
CA ALA A 228 3.34 4.97 -2.40
C ALA A 228 2.80 5.95 -3.46
N CYS A 229 3.57 6.97 -3.85
CA CYS A 229 3.20 7.89 -4.95
C CYS A 229 3.08 7.16 -6.29
N TYR A 230 4.00 6.26 -6.62
CA TYR A 230 3.90 5.39 -7.80
C TYR A 230 2.61 4.57 -7.78
N HIS A 231 2.34 3.91 -6.66
CA HIS A 231 1.16 3.06 -6.52
C HIS A 231 -0.15 3.85 -6.59
N ALA A 232 -0.20 5.03 -5.98
CA ALA A 232 -1.36 5.92 -6.06
C ALA A 232 -1.54 6.49 -7.47
N ALA A 233 -0.49 7.05 -8.09
CA ALA A 233 -0.61 7.77 -9.35
C ALA A 233 -0.76 6.87 -10.59
N LEU A 234 -0.19 5.66 -10.55
CA LEU A 234 -0.08 4.76 -11.71
C LEU A 234 -0.72 3.38 -11.47
N GLY A 235 -1.38 3.18 -10.33
CA GLY A 235 -2.08 1.95 -9.99
C GLY A 235 -3.53 1.92 -10.48
N ASP A 236 -4.46 1.71 -9.56
CA ASP A 236 -5.88 1.53 -9.88
C ASP A 236 -6.55 2.80 -10.42
N TRP A 237 -7.52 2.61 -11.32
CA TRP A 237 -8.45 3.65 -11.76
C TRP A 237 -9.92 3.22 -11.57
N PRO A 238 -10.79 4.02 -10.91
CA PRO A 238 -10.47 5.24 -10.16
C PRO A 238 -9.50 4.95 -9.00
N LEU A 239 -8.84 6.01 -8.51
CA LEU A 239 -7.80 5.89 -7.48
C LEU A 239 -8.30 5.11 -6.26
N ARG A 240 -7.48 4.21 -5.73
CA ARG A 240 -7.83 3.51 -4.50
C ARG A 240 -7.62 4.45 -3.31
N LEU A 241 -8.69 4.75 -2.56
CA LEU A 241 -8.61 5.64 -1.39
C LEU A 241 -7.62 5.15 -0.33
N GLY A 242 -7.47 3.83 -0.14
CA GLY A 242 -6.43 3.26 0.73
C GLY A 242 -5.01 3.62 0.28
N SER A 243 -4.73 3.62 -1.02
CA SER A 243 -3.42 4.02 -1.57
C SER A 243 -3.17 5.52 -1.42
N LEU A 244 -4.20 6.36 -1.54
CA LEU A 244 -4.09 7.79 -1.24
C LEU A 244 -3.87 8.04 0.25
N ARG A 245 -4.51 7.25 1.11
CA ARG A 245 -4.31 7.32 2.55
C ARG A 245 -2.88 6.92 2.94
N ASP A 246 -2.30 5.90 2.31
CA ASP A 246 -0.90 5.52 2.52
C ASP A 246 0.05 6.71 2.27
N VAL A 247 -0.16 7.45 1.18
CA VAL A 247 0.60 8.68 0.88
C VAL A 247 0.42 9.72 1.98
N ALA A 248 -0.80 9.97 2.43
CA ALA A 248 -1.08 10.95 3.47
C ALA A 248 -0.43 10.59 4.83
N GLU A 249 -0.48 9.32 5.24
CA GLU A 249 0.15 8.86 6.49
C GLU A 249 1.69 8.93 6.40
N LEU A 250 2.27 8.59 5.24
CA LEU A 250 3.71 8.74 5.00
C LEU A 250 4.16 10.21 5.03
N LEU A 251 3.39 11.12 4.43
CA LEU A 251 3.67 12.56 4.51
C LEU A 251 3.61 13.07 5.94
N ARG A 252 2.57 12.68 6.69
CA ARG A 252 2.45 12.99 8.11
C ARG A 252 3.64 12.46 8.91
N ARG A 253 4.10 11.23 8.63
CA ARG A 253 5.30 10.66 9.26
C ARG A 253 6.55 11.47 8.93
N MET A 254 6.70 11.94 7.70
CA MET A 254 7.84 12.80 7.31
C MET A 254 7.82 14.17 8.01
N GLU A 255 6.64 14.75 8.22
CA GLU A 255 6.47 16.00 8.98
C GLU A 255 6.73 15.82 10.48
N VAL A 256 6.29 14.70 11.07
CA VAL A 256 6.58 14.40 12.49
C VAL A 256 8.06 14.04 12.68
N ALA A 257 8.63 13.25 11.78
CA ALA A 257 10.05 12.93 11.78
C ALA A 257 10.94 14.15 11.46
N GLY A 258 10.34 15.25 11.04
CA GLY A 258 11.05 16.44 10.61
C GLY A 258 10.19 17.69 10.64
N ALA A 259 10.39 18.51 11.68
CA ALA A 259 9.93 19.90 11.76
C ALA A 259 10.19 20.69 10.43
N PRO A 260 9.50 21.81 10.18
CA PRO A 260 9.47 22.46 8.86
C PRO A 260 10.87 22.70 8.28
N GLY A 261 11.12 22.16 7.06
CA GLY A 261 12.43 22.19 6.39
C GLY A 261 13.26 20.91 6.51
N SER A 262 12.63 19.77 6.82
CA SER A 262 13.36 18.54 7.14
C SER A 262 14.04 17.86 5.95
N VAL A 263 15.25 17.37 6.22
CA VAL A 263 16.16 16.61 5.33
C VAL A 263 15.44 15.53 4.51
N GLN A 264 14.37 14.94 5.03
CA GLN A 264 13.64 13.85 4.38
C GLN A 264 12.82 14.31 3.16
N ALA A 265 12.14 15.47 3.23
CA ALA A 265 11.34 15.97 2.11
C ALA A 265 12.21 16.41 0.92
N ASP A 266 13.35 17.05 1.22
CA ASP A 266 14.34 17.41 0.21
C ASP A 266 15.04 16.17 -0.35
N THR A 267 15.28 15.14 0.48
CA THR A 267 15.79 13.85 0.01
C THR A 267 14.84 13.20 -0.99
N VAL A 268 13.52 13.16 -0.72
CA VAL A 268 12.54 12.60 -1.67
C VAL A 268 12.53 13.38 -2.98
N ARG A 269 12.56 14.72 -2.93
CA ARG A 269 12.64 15.56 -4.14
C ARG A 269 13.93 15.31 -4.91
N ALA A 270 15.06 15.19 -4.22
CA ALA A 270 16.35 14.93 -4.84
C ALA A 270 16.42 13.54 -5.49
N ILE A 271 15.86 12.51 -4.85
CA ILE A 271 15.73 11.17 -5.46
C ILE A 271 14.84 11.26 -6.69
N ALA A 272 13.66 11.88 -6.58
CA ALA A 272 12.73 12.02 -7.70
C ALA A 272 13.38 12.75 -8.90
N ALA A 273 14.17 13.79 -8.65
CA ALA A 273 14.89 14.52 -9.69
C ALA A 273 16.01 13.69 -10.33
N ARG A 274 16.79 12.94 -9.53
CA ARG A 274 17.81 12.03 -10.07
C ARG A 274 17.21 10.94 -10.96
N TRP A 275 16.06 10.41 -10.58
CA TRP A 275 15.34 9.40 -11.36
C TRP A 275 14.54 10.01 -12.53
N GLY A 276 14.28 11.33 -12.52
CA GLY A 276 13.45 12.01 -13.53
C GLY A 276 11.95 11.72 -13.40
N VAL A 277 11.46 11.57 -12.16
CA VAL A 277 10.10 11.08 -11.84
C VAL A 277 9.31 12.07 -10.98
N GLU A 278 9.68 13.35 -10.98
CA GLU A 278 8.99 14.41 -10.23
C GLU A 278 7.52 14.53 -10.61
N ALA A 279 7.17 14.21 -11.86
CA ALA A 279 5.78 14.17 -12.32
C ALA A 279 4.94 13.11 -11.58
N VAL A 280 5.54 11.99 -11.18
CA VAL A 280 4.90 10.95 -10.36
C VAL A 280 4.70 11.43 -8.94
N LEU A 281 5.72 12.07 -8.36
CA LEU A 281 5.63 12.68 -7.03
C LEU A 281 4.54 13.76 -7.00
N ALA A 282 4.50 14.66 -7.98
CA ALA A 282 3.48 15.69 -8.10
C ALA A 282 2.07 15.14 -8.34
N ALA A 283 1.95 13.97 -8.99
CA ALA A 283 0.67 13.28 -9.16
C ALA A 283 0.16 12.65 -7.86
N GLY A 284 1.05 12.03 -7.08
CA GLY A 284 0.72 11.41 -5.79
C GLY A 284 0.54 12.41 -4.66
N HIS A 285 1.28 13.52 -4.69
CA HIS A 285 1.23 14.61 -3.73
C HIS A 285 0.26 15.69 -4.21
N TRP A 286 -1.04 15.44 -4.09
CA TRP A 286 -2.07 16.43 -4.42
C TRP A 286 -1.99 17.62 -3.45
N ARG A 287 -1.22 18.65 -3.79
CA ARG A 287 -1.47 20.01 -3.29
C ARG A 287 -2.25 20.73 -4.37
N ASN A 288 -3.45 21.21 -4.03
CA ASN A 288 -4.14 22.18 -4.85
C ASN A 288 -3.14 23.32 -5.13
N ALA A 289 -2.71 23.43 -6.39
CA ALA A 289 -2.26 24.71 -6.90
C ALA A 289 -3.50 25.61 -6.83
N ALA A 290 -3.56 26.43 -5.78
CA ALA A 290 -4.36 27.64 -5.76
C ALA A 290 -3.54 28.74 -6.43
#